data_AF-A0A9W8JQ11-F1
#
_entry.id   AF-A0A9W8JQ11-F1
#
_cell.length_a   1.000
_cell.length_b   1.000
_cell.length_c   1.000
_cell.angle_alpha   90.00
_cell.angle_beta   90.00
_cell.angle_gamma   90.00
#
_symmetry.space_group_name_H-M   'P 1'
#
loop_
_entity.id
_entity.type
_entity.pdbx_description
1 polymer ?
#
loop_
_entity_poly.entity_id
_entity_poly.type
_entity_poly.pdbx_seq_one_letter_code
_entity_poly.pdbx_strand_id
1 'polypeptide(L)'
;MITLYDFPTTLSYKSMSPYVWRVRFALNIKGIQHQTEWVEYADLEKRFKELGLPPTGSKPDGSPFYTVPAIYDDSTNTQISDSLKIIEYLDQAYPNTPRIIPPGTNILNTAFDWGFRQALLKLWPLVAPNIVANLKGASSDKYRQRLEGAMGMSMEQLKENKELQEKLWAEAQESLKVPISWFKTPDGKVQGGPWIMGNEVTMSDLITSSGIGFAAINAGEDIAFQAMITLYDFPTSLPGKSISPYAWRVRLALNLKGIEHQTEWIPSCDLEKRLRELDIPPSEIKPDGTPAYTIPAIFDSSTNARISDSLKIIEYLDETYPDTPKLLSPGTEVLTEAFNWAVGRNMRRSIWPFTVVKIIPNIDEKSSLKYQSVFESKAKMNIEEFKQNTVMMDKLWKDAEEGYSTINDWRKAASKSPENQPVGPWITGKDIKLPDIVLAANLAWPVAVFGEDSEEWKKIGGWNDGRWREYWGLIKQYATVH
;
A
#
# COMPACT_ATOMS: atom_id res chain seq x y z
N MET A 1 -12.99 9.96 -19.30
CA MET A 1 -11.90 10.22 -18.37
C MET A 1 -11.95 11.67 -17.85
N ILE A 2 -11.97 11.84 -16.53
CA ILE A 2 -11.95 13.17 -15.92
C ILE A 2 -10.50 13.69 -15.82
N THR A 3 -10.28 14.95 -16.19
CA THR A 3 -9.03 15.67 -15.90
C THR A 3 -9.23 16.58 -14.70
N LEU A 4 -8.54 16.31 -13.60
CA LEU A 4 -8.51 17.13 -12.39
C LEU A 4 -7.32 18.09 -12.44
N TYR A 5 -7.57 19.39 -12.30
CA TYR A 5 -6.53 20.42 -12.29
C TYR A 5 -6.07 20.73 -10.86
N ASP A 6 -4.76 20.67 -10.65
CA ASP A 6 -4.08 20.95 -9.38
C ASP A 6 -2.74 21.67 -9.63
N PHE A 7 -2.09 22.18 -8.58
CA PHE A 7 -0.74 22.75 -8.68
C PHE A 7 0.29 21.89 -7.95
N PRO A 8 1.49 21.68 -8.54
CA PRO A 8 2.49 20.80 -7.98
C PRO A 8 3.21 21.45 -6.79
N THR A 9 3.63 20.62 -5.84
CA THR A 9 4.45 21.00 -4.69
C THR A 9 5.69 20.10 -4.60
N THR A 10 6.63 20.44 -3.73
CA THR A 10 7.81 19.61 -3.42
C THR A 10 7.51 18.40 -2.54
N LEU A 11 6.27 18.26 -2.05
CA LEU A 11 5.83 17.12 -1.27
C LEU A 11 5.81 15.85 -2.14
N SER A 12 6.03 14.67 -1.53
CA SER A 12 6.07 13.38 -2.23
C SER A 12 4.79 13.08 -3.03
N TYR A 13 3.63 13.46 -2.50
CA TYR A 13 2.31 13.30 -3.12
C TYR A 13 1.83 14.53 -3.93
N LYS A 14 2.69 15.54 -4.12
CA LYS A 14 2.52 16.75 -4.95
C LYS A 14 1.34 17.70 -4.65
N SER A 15 0.22 17.23 -4.11
CA SER A 15 -1.01 18.01 -3.83
C SER A 15 -1.05 18.49 -2.39
N MET A 16 -1.46 19.74 -2.16
CA MET A 16 -1.64 20.27 -0.80
C MET A 16 -2.96 21.01 -0.56
N SER A 17 -3.79 21.16 -1.59
CA SER A 17 -5.04 21.92 -1.47
C SER A 17 -6.13 21.06 -0.82
N PRO A 18 -6.75 21.50 0.29
CA PRO A 18 -7.85 20.75 0.92
C PRO A 18 -9.02 20.63 -0.05
N TYR A 19 -9.26 21.66 -0.86
CA TYR A 19 -10.34 21.67 -1.84
C TYR A 19 -10.11 20.67 -2.97
N VAL A 20 -8.86 20.50 -3.42
CA VAL A 20 -8.53 19.49 -4.45
C VAL A 20 -8.67 18.09 -3.89
N TRP A 21 -8.23 17.86 -2.65
CA TRP A 21 -8.41 16.58 -1.99
C TRP A 21 -9.86 16.17 -1.83
N ARG A 22 -10.79 17.10 -1.56
CA ARG A 22 -12.23 16.78 -1.57
C ARG A 22 -12.66 16.14 -2.90
N VAL A 23 -12.23 16.73 -4.01
CA VAL A 23 -12.54 16.22 -5.35
C VAL A 23 -11.82 14.89 -5.62
N ARG A 24 -10.55 14.76 -5.20
CA ARG A 24 -9.78 13.52 -5.37
C ARG A 24 -10.39 12.37 -4.57
N PHE A 25 -10.77 12.60 -3.31
CA PHE A 25 -11.53 11.64 -2.50
C PHE A 25 -12.85 11.28 -3.17
N ALA A 26 -13.60 12.27 -3.67
CA ALA A 26 -14.86 12.01 -4.35
C ALA A 26 -14.70 11.12 -5.59
N LEU A 27 -13.70 11.40 -6.45
CA LEU A 27 -13.41 10.59 -7.62
C LEU A 27 -13.04 9.15 -7.23
N ASN A 28 -12.21 8.98 -6.19
CA ASN A 28 -11.78 7.67 -5.70
C ASN A 28 -12.92 6.87 -5.08
N ILE A 29 -13.72 7.47 -4.18
CA ILE A 29 -14.89 6.85 -3.56
C ILE A 29 -15.89 6.38 -4.63
N LYS A 30 -16.03 7.18 -5.70
CA LYS A 30 -16.91 6.87 -6.82
C LYS A 30 -16.34 5.84 -7.80
N GLY A 31 -15.06 5.48 -7.68
CA GLY A 31 -14.36 4.63 -8.64
C GLY A 31 -14.21 5.26 -10.03
N ILE A 32 -14.24 6.60 -10.12
CA ILE A 32 -14.14 7.31 -11.40
C ILE A 32 -12.67 7.51 -11.78
N GLN A 33 -12.30 6.92 -12.91
CA GLN A 33 -10.97 7.07 -13.50
C GLN A 33 -10.70 8.53 -13.87
N HIS A 34 -9.58 9.05 -13.37
CA HIS A 34 -9.17 10.43 -13.58
C HIS A 34 -7.66 10.56 -13.72
N GLN A 35 -7.24 11.60 -14.43
CA GLN A 35 -5.86 12.04 -14.49
C GLN A 35 -5.72 13.40 -13.79
N THR A 36 -4.51 13.73 -13.35
CA THR A 36 -4.21 15.07 -12.82
C THR A 36 -3.39 15.87 -13.83
N GLU A 37 -3.90 17.04 -14.24
CA GLU A 37 -3.09 18.03 -14.95
C GLU A 37 -2.50 19.00 -13.92
N TRP A 38 -1.17 19.03 -13.86
CA TRP A 38 -0.42 19.90 -12.96
C TRP A 38 -0.16 21.24 -13.63
N VAL A 39 -0.70 22.30 -13.05
CA VAL A 39 -0.55 23.68 -13.51
C VAL A 39 0.18 24.48 -12.45
N GLU A 40 1.28 25.13 -12.81
CA GLU A 40 2.01 26.00 -11.90
C GLU A 40 1.08 27.06 -11.29
N TYR A 41 1.19 27.29 -9.98
CA TYR A 41 0.34 28.26 -9.27
C TYR A 41 0.42 29.67 -9.89
N ALA A 42 1.59 30.03 -10.43
CA ALA A 42 1.80 31.25 -11.17
C ALA A 42 0.89 31.39 -12.41
N ASP A 43 0.61 30.26 -13.08
CA ASP A 43 -0.02 30.20 -14.40
C ASP A 43 -1.49 29.79 -14.37
N LEU A 44 -2.05 29.44 -13.20
CA LEU A 44 -3.45 28.98 -13.05
C LEU A 44 -4.46 29.86 -13.80
N GLU A 45 -4.43 31.18 -13.58
CA GLU A 45 -5.37 32.10 -14.21
C GLU A 45 -5.25 32.11 -15.74
N LYS A 46 -4.02 32.07 -16.26
CA LYS A 46 -3.78 32.03 -17.71
C LYS A 46 -4.30 30.72 -18.30
N ARG A 47 -3.87 29.60 -17.73
CA ARG A 47 -4.22 28.26 -18.20
C ARG A 47 -5.73 27.99 -18.11
N PHE A 48 -6.38 28.43 -17.04
CA PHE A 48 -7.81 28.20 -16.87
C PHE A 48 -8.64 29.01 -17.87
N LYS A 49 -8.23 30.25 -18.18
CA LYS A 49 -8.84 31.03 -19.25
C LYS A 49 -8.66 30.40 -20.63
N GLU A 50 -7.46 29.90 -20.95
CA GLU A 50 -7.18 29.20 -22.22
C GLU A 50 -8.05 27.95 -22.40
N LEU A 51 -8.35 27.25 -21.30
CA LEU A 51 -9.17 26.04 -21.29
C LEU A 51 -10.68 26.30 -21.14
N GLY A 52 -11.09 27.56 -20.96
CA GLY A 52 -12.49 27.91 -20.68
C GLY A 52 -13.00 27.41 -19.32
N LEU A 53 -12.11 27.11 -18.36
CA LEU A 53 -12.48 26.74 -17.00
C LEU A 53 -13.00 27.97 -16.24
N PRO A 54 -14.16 27.89 -15.56
CA PRO A 54 -14.72 29.03 -14.86
C PRO A 54 -13.87 29.42 -13.64
N PRO A 55 -13.95 30.67 -13.15
CA PRO A 55 -13.32 31.06 -11.89
C PRO A 55 -13.99 30.36 -10.70
N THR A 56 -13.25 30.19 -9.61
CA THR A 56 -13.76 29.63 -8.35
C THR A 56 -14.40 30.70 -7.46
N GLY A 57 -14.11 31.97 -7.69
CA GLY A 57 -14.71 33.08 -6.95
C GLY A 57 -14.34 34.44 -7.50
N SER A 58 -14.43 35.47 -6.65
CA SER A 58 -14.07 36.86 -6.98
C SER A 58 -13.03 37.40 -5.98
N LYS A 59 -12.12 38.23 -6.47
CA LYS A 59 -11.17 39.01 -5.66
C LYS A 59 -11.90 40.17 -4.95
N PRO A 60 -11.28 40.85 -3.97
CA PRO A 60 -11.88 42.01 -3.28
C PRO A 60 -12.28 43.16 -4.21
N ASP A 61 -11.61 43.31 -5.35
CA ASP A 61 -11.92 44.31 -6.38
C ASP A 61 -13.05 43.88 -7.35
N GLY A 62 -13.65 42.71 -7.12
CA GLY A 62 -14.70 42.13 -7.96
C GLY A 62 -14.21 41.37 -9.19
N SER A 63 -12.91 41.40 -9.50
CA SER A 63 -12.36 40.65 -10.64
C SER A 63 -12.37 39.13 -10.38
N PRO A 64 -12.42 38.30 -11.44
CA PRO A 64 -12.43 36.84 -11.28
C PRO A 64 -11.21 36.30 -10.55
N PHE A 65 -11.42 35.36 -9.63
CA PHE A 65 -10.38 34.65 -8.92
C PHE A 65 -10.33 33.19 -9.38
N TYR A 66 -9.18 32.80 -9.95
CA TYR A 66 -8.95 31.46 -10.48
C TYR A 66 -8.10 30.67 -9.49
N THR A 67 -8.66 29.59 -8.94
CA THR A 67 -7.96 28.65 -8.06
C THR A 67 -8.32 27.22 -8.42
N VAL A 68 -7.60 26.27 -7.83
CA VAL A 68 -7.94 24.83 -7.88
C VAL A 68 -8.95 24.47 -6.77
N PRO A 69 -9.70 23.36 -6.90
CA PRO A 69 -9.78 22.47 -8.05
C PRO A 69 -10.63 23.02 -9.18
N ALA A 70 -10.32 22.55 -10.39
CA ALA A 70 -11.22 22.52 -11.53
C ALA A 70 -11.19 21.11 -12.15
N ILE A 71 -12.24 20.74 -12.88
CA ILE A 71 -12.26 19.52 -13.69
C ILE A 71 -12.68 19.82 -15.13
N TYR A 72 -12.20 18.97 -16.04
CA TYR A 72 -12.79 18.78 -17.35
C TYR A 72 -13.22 17.33 -17.48
N ASP A 73 -14.50 17.11 -17.75
CA ASP A 73 -15.06 15.80 -18.02
C ASP A 73 -15.25 15.62 -19.52
N ASP A 74 -14.44 14.76 -20.12
CA ASP A 74 -14.49 14.47 -21.56
C ASP A 74 -15.79 13.75 -21.99
N SER A 75 -16.45 13.05 -21.07
CA SER A 75 -17.58 12.18 -21.37
C SER A 75 -18.87 12.98 -21.56
N THR A 76 -18.94 14.13 -20.89
CA THR A 76 -20.04 15.08 -20.96
C THR A 76 -19.62 16.40 -21.59
N ASN A 77 -18.34 16.56 -21.94
CA ASN A 77 -17.74 17.81 -22.40
C ASN A 77 -18.05 18.99 -21.45
N THR A 78 -17.81 18.79 -20.15
CA THR A 78 -18.20 19.75 -19.11
C THR A 78 -16.98 20.26 -18.32
N GLN A 79 -16.85 21.58 -18.22
CA GLN A 79 -15.85 22.28 -17.41
C GLN A 79 -16.48 22.81 -16.11
N ILE A 80 -15.90 22.47 -14.96
CA ILE A 80 -16.41 22.92 -13.65
C ILE A 80 -15.26 23.31 -12.74
N SER A 81 -15.46 24.41 -12.00
CA SER A 81 -14.57 24.84 -10.93
C SER A 81 -15.38 25.00 -9.64
N ASP A 82 -14.71 24.91 -8.49
CA ASP A 82 -15.26 24.83 -7.13
C ASP A 82 -15.52 23.40 -6.66
N SER A 83 -14.89 23.00 -5.55
CA SER A 83 -14.95 21.62 -5.05
C SER A 83 -16.38 21.14 -4.75
N LEU A 84 -17.27 22.01 -4.25
CA LEU A 84 -18.65 21.62 -3.94
C LEU A 84 -19.44 21.43 -5.22
N LYS A 85 -19.34 22.37 -6.17
CA LYS A 85 -20.00 22.26 -7.49
C LYS A 85 -19.53 21.05 -8.28
N ILE A 86 -18.24 20.75 -8.19
CA ILE A 86 -17.65 19.56 -8.83
C ILE A 86 -18.28 18.30 -8.23
N ILE A 87 -18.37 18.18 -6.90
CA ILE A 87 -18.94 16.98 -6.26
C ILE A 87 -20.45 16.87 -6.56
N GLU A 88 -21.19 17.98 -6.55
CA GLU A 88 -22.60 18.02 -6.97
C GLU A 88 -22.77 17.51 -8.41
N TYR A 89 -21.91 17.95 -9.32
CA TYR A 89 -21.89 17.44 -10.68
C TYR A 89 -21.57 15.94 -10.74
N LEU A 90 -20.55 15.47 -10.00
CA LEU A 90 -20.19 14.06 -10.00
C LEU A 90 -21.33 13.17 -9.48
N ASP A 91 -22.10 13.63 -8.48
CA ASP A 91 -23.29 12.93 -8.00
C ASP A 91 -24.44 12.90 -9.03
N GLN A 92 -24.53 13.90 -9.91
CA GLN A 92 -25.56 14.00 -10.94
C GLN A 92 -25.19 13.24 -12.23
N ALA A 93 -23.96 13.42 -12.72
CA ALA A 93 -23.47 12.84 -13.96
C ALA A 93 -23.16 11.34 -13.83
N TYR A 94 -22.80 10.88 -12.61
CA TYR A 94 -22.45 9.49 -12.32
C TYR A 94 -23.35 8.88 -11.23
N PRO A 95 -24.67 8.77 -11.46
CA PRO A 95 -25.64 8.39 -10.43
C PRO A 95 -25.52 6.93 -9.96
N ASN A 96 -24.82 6.08 -10.71
CA ASN A 96 -24.57 4.67 -10.37
C ASN A 96 -23.35 4.47 -9.45
N THR A 97 -22.71 5.55 -9.01
CA THR A 97 -21.59 5.53 -8.06
C THR A 97 -22.08 5.91 -6.66
N PRO A 98 -21.34 5.59 -5.57
CA PRO A 98 -21.68 6.06 -4.23
C PRO A 98 -21.98 7.57 -4.20
N ARG A 99 -23.10 7.95 -3.59
CA ARG A 99 -23.55 9.34 -3.52
C ARG A 99 -22.91 10.05 -2.33
N ILE A 100 -22.28 11.19 -2.58
CA ILE A 100 -21.50 11.92 -1.55
C ILE A 100 -22.34 13.02 -0.89
N ILE A 101 -23.24 13.64 -1.65
CA ILE A 101 -24.19 14.65 -1.18
C ILE A 101 -25.58 14.02 -1.17
N PRO A 102 -26.08 13.56 0.01
CA PRO A 102 -27.44 13.06 0.11
C PRO A 102 -28.47 14.13 -0.30
N PRO A 103 -29.59 13.74 -0.95
CA PRO A 103 -30.61 14.70 -1.38
C PRO A 103 -31.12 15.59 -0.23
N GLY A 104 -31.25 16.89 -0.49
CA GLY A 104 -31.76 17.86 0.49
C GLY A 104 -30.72 18.34 1.51
N THR A 105 -29.44 17.94 1.40
CA THR A 105 -28.38 18.32 2.34
C THR A 105 -27.49 19.47 1.87
N ASN A 106 -27.70 20.02 0.66
CA ASN A 106 -26.82 21.06 0.09
C ASN A 106 -26.65 22.27 1.02
N ILE A 107 -27.73 22.76 1.63
CA ILE A 107 -27.68 23.89 2.56
C ILE A 107 -26.93 23.54 3.86
N LEU A 108 -27.05 22.29 4.32
CA LEU A 108 -26.34 21.80 5.51
C LEU A 108 -24.85 21.68 5.22
N ASN A 109 -24.47 21.12 4.06
CA ASN A 109 -23.07 21.04 3.63
C ASN A 109 -22.46 22.43 3.45
N THR A 110 -23.23 23.40 2.96
CA THR A 110 -22.79 24.81 2.85
C THR A 110 -22.53 25.43 4.23
N ALA A 111 -23.44 25.24 5.18
CA ALA A 111 -23.27 25.71 6.55
C ALA A 111 -22.08 25.00 7.25
N PHE A 112 -21.91 23.70 6.99
CA PHE A 112 -20.83 22.90 7.53
C PHE A 112 -19.46 23.35 7.01
N ASP A 113 -19.34 23.53 5.68
CA ASP A 113 -18.13 24.08 5.05
C ASP A 113 -17.81 25.47 5.60
N TRP A 114 -18.80 26.34 5.73
CA TRP A 114 -18.61 27.68 6.30
C TRP A 114 -17.98 27.62 7.69
N GLY A 115 -18.47 26.73 8.57
CA GLY A 115 -17.96 26.58 9.93
C GLY A 115 -16.48 26.21 9.96
N PHE A 116 -16.08 25.18 9.21
CA PHE A 116 -14.67 24.77 9.12
C PHE A 116 -13.80 25.79 8.38
N ARG A 117 -14.34 26.48 7.37
CA ARG A 117 -13.63 27.50 6.61
C ARG A 117 -13.21 28.68 7.48
N GLN A 118 -13.98 29.06 8.50
CA GLN A 118 -13.57 30.12 9.43
C GLN A 118 -12.25 29.76 10.12
N ALA A 119 -12.12 28.53 10.61
CA ALA A 119 -10.88 28.07 11.22
C ALA A 119 -9.71 28.02 10.22
N LEU A 120 -9.94 27.51 9.00
CA LEU A 120 -8.92 27.46 7.96
C LEU A 120 -8.42 28.86 7.56
N LEU A 121 -9.30 29.86 7.51
CA LEU A 121 -8.92 31.25 7.21
C LEU A 121 -8.02 31.84 8.30
N LYS A 122 -8.27 31.51 9.57
CA LYS A 122 -7.44 31.96 10.71
C LYS A 122 -6.13 31.20 10.81
N LEU A 123 -6.13 29.92 10.44
CA LEU A 123 -4.94 29.09 10.40
C LEU A 123 -4.02 29.43 9.22
N TRP A 124 -4.59 29.87 8.09
CA TRP A 124 -3.86 30.07 6.84
C TRP A 124 -2.57 30.90 6.97
N PRO A 125 -2.54 32.07 7.65
CA PRO A 125 -1.29 32.83 7.79
C PRO A 125 -0.17 32.09 8.52
N LEU A 126 -0.52 31.20 9.46
CA LEU A 126 0.45 30.42 10.24
C LEU A 126 1.11 29.33 9.40
N VAL A 127 0.36 28.75 8.46
CA VAL A 127 0.81 27.62 7.65
C VAL A 127 1.27 28.02 6.24
N ALA A 128 0.90 29.21 5.77
CA ALA A 128 1.26 29.73 4.46
C ALA A 128 2.78 29.84 4.20
N PRO A 129 3.65 30.15 5.18
CA PRO A 129 5.10 30.10 4.98
C PRO A 129 5.58 28.71 4.52
N ASN A 130 4.98 27.64 5.04
CA ASN A 130 5.30 26.28 4.61
C ASN A 130 4.78 25.99 3.19
N ILE A 131 3.66 26.60 2.79
CA ILE A 131 3.18 26.56 1.40
C ILE A 131 4.19 27.24 0.47
N VAL A 132 4.66 28.43 0.81
CA VAL A 132 5.68 29.16 0.04
C VAL A 132 6.94 28.31 -0.13
N ALA A 133 7.40 27.65 0.94
CA ALA A 133 8.57 26.79 0.92
C ALA A 133 8.39 25.53 0.04
N ASN A 134 7.14 25.06 -0.12
CA ASN A 134 6.82 23.87 -0.92
C ASN A 134 6.51 24.16 -2.40
N LEU A 135 6.51 25.44 -2.80
CA LEU A 135 6.36 25.87 -4.18
C LEU A 135 7.71 26.26 -4.77
N LYS A 136 7.85 26.20 -6.11
CA LYS A 136 9.10 26.54 -6.81
C LYS A 136 8.96 27.82 -7.64
N GLY A 137 10.06 28.55 -7.78
CA GLY A 137 10.18 29.70 -8.68
C GLY A 137 9.04 30.72 -8.53
N ALA A 138 8.50 31.17 -9.66
CA ALA A 138 7.44 32.18 -9.71
C ALA A 138 6.17 31.79 -8.93
N SER A 139 5.88 30.49 -8.79
CA SER A 139 4.75 30.01 -7.97
C SER A 139 4.96 30.32 -6.49
N SER A 140 6.18 30.15 -5.99
CA SER A 140 6.57 30.51 -4.61
C SER A 140 6.47 32.01 -4.39
N ASP A 141 7.03 32.82 -5.30
CA ASP A 141 7.03 34.28 -5.21
C ASP A 141 5.61 34.85 -5.22
N LYS A 142 4.75 34.36 -6.13
CA LYS A 142 3.35 34.81 -6.22
C LYS A 142 2.55 34.43 -4.98
N TYR A 143 2.78 33.26 -4.40
CA TYR A 143 2.11 32.85 -3.17
C TYR A 143 2.60 33.67 -1.97
N ARG A 144 3.90 33.98 -1.90
CA ARG A 144 4.49 34.86 -0.90
C ARG A 144 3.88 36.26 -0.95
N GLN A 145 3.79 36.87 -2.13
CA GLN A 145 3.15 38.17 -2.33
C GLN A 145 1.69 38.18 -1.86
N ARG A 146 0.96 37.09 -2.09
CA ARG A 146 -0.41 36.93 -1.57
C ARG A 146 -0.45 36.91 -0.05
N LEU A 147 0.45 36.18 0.60
CA LEU A 147 0.56 36.14 2.06
C LEU A 147 0.88 37.53 2.62
N GLU A 148 1.95 38.15 2.13
CA GLU A 148 2.42 39.44 2.63
C GLU A 148 1.41 40.55 2.38
N GLY A 149 0.75 40.56 1.21
CA GLY A 149 -0.33 41.50 0.91
C GLY A 149 -1.56 41.33 1.78
N ALA A 150 -1.91 40.10 2.16
CA ALA A 150 -3.03 39.84 3.07
C ALA A 150 -2.70 40.21 4.52
N MET A 151 -1.44 40.04 4.95
CA MET A 151 -1.01 40.33 6.31
C MET A 151 -0.54 41.78 6.51
N GLY A 152 -0.27 42.51 5.43
CA GLY A 152 0.30 43.86 5.49
C GLY A 152 1.71 43.91 6.08
N MET A 153 2.42 42.79 6.09
CA MET A 153 3.77 42.64 6.63
C MET A 153 4.53 41.52 5.90
N SER A 154 5.86 41.53 5.98
CA SER A 154 6.70 40.47 5.42
C SER A 154 6.50 39.12 6.14
N MET A 155 6.84 38.04 5.44
CA MET A 155 6.81 36.69 6.01
C MET A 155 7.77 36.55 7.20
N GLU A 156 8.91 37.22 7.17
CA GLU A 156 9.89 37.25 8.26
C GLU A 156 9.33 37.97 9.49
N GLN A 157 8.70 39.14 9.31
CA GLN A 157 8.02 39.85 10.40
C GLN A 157 6.90 39.00 11.03
N LEU A 158 6.13 38.28 10.20
CA LEU A 158 5.11 37.36 10.70
C LEU A 158 5.73 36.24 11.55
N LYS A 159 6.87 35.67 11.12
CA LYS A 159 7.59 34.60 11.81
C LYS A 159 8.22 35.05 13.14
N GLU A 160 8.63 36.30 13.23
CA GLU A 160 9.21 36.90 14.45
C GLU A 160 8.14 37.36 15.44
N ASN A 161 6.95 37.74 14.97
CA ASN A 161 5.85 38.21 15.81
C ASN A 161 5.12 37.04 16.52
N LYS A 162 5.69 36.59 17.64
CA LYS A 162 5.12 35.48 18.44
C LYS A 162 3.75 35.79 19.03
N GLU A 163 3.51 37.01 19.47
CA GLU A 163 2.22 37.44 20.01
C GLU A 163 1.11 37.33 18.96
N LEU A 164 1.38 37.76 17.72
CA LEU A 164 0.43 37.60 16.61
C LEU A 164 0.20 36.12 16.26
N GLN A 165 1.25 35.30 16.28
CA GLN A 165 1.12 33.86 16.03
C GLN A 165 0.22 33.19 17.09
N GLU A 166 0.46 33.45 18.37
CA GLU A 166 -0.36 32.93 19.47
C GLU A 166 -1.81 33.39 19.36
N LYS A 167 -2.04 34.67 19.02
CA LYS A 167 -3.38 35.21 18.76
C LYS A 167 -4.07 34.47 17.62
N LEU A 168 -3.40 34.27 16.48
CA LEU A 168 -3.97 33.57 15.33
C LEU A 168 -4.29 32.10 15.66
N TRP A 169 -3.44 31.43 16.44
CA TRP A 169 -3.70 30.09 16.94
C TRP A 169 -4.94 30.04 17.84
N ALA A 170 -5.05 30.97 18.78
CA ALA A 170 -6.21 31.09 19.66
C ALA A 170 -7.50 31.37 18.87
N GLU A 171 -7.46 32.28 17.89
CA GLU A 171 -8.61 32.57 17.01
C GLU A 171 -9.00 31.36 16.14
N ALA A 172 -8.03 30.61 15.61
CA ALA A 172 -8.29 29.39 14.86
C ALA A 172 -8.93 28.30 15.74
N GLN A 173 -8.39 28.09 16.95
CA GLN A 173 -8.94 27.15 17.93
C GLN A 173 -10.35 27.56 18.36
N GLU A 174 -10.60 28.84 18.60
CA GLU A 174 -11.93 29.35 18.94
C GLU A 174 -12.92 29.11 17.79
N SER A 175 -12.51 29.38 16.56
CA SER A 175 -13.32 29.19 15.35
C SER A 175 -13.72 27.73 15.13
N LEU A 176 -12.93 26.77 15.65
CA LEU A 176 -13.25 25.34 15.58
C LEU A 176 -14.31 24.90 16.59
N LYS A 177 -14.55 25.65 17.68
CA LYS A 177 -15.50 25.23 18.73
C LYS A 177 -16.92 25.04 18.19
N VAL A 178 -17.36 25.95 17.30
CA VAL A 178 -18.70 25.87 16.69
C VAL A 178 -18.83 24.59 15.85
N PRO A 179 -17.99 24.35 14.82
CA PRO A 179 -18.11 23.12 14.03
C PRO A 179 -17.87 21.85 14.84
N ILE A 180 -16.95 21.84 15.82
CA ILE A 180 -16.74 20.69 16.71
C ILE A 180 -17.98 20.39 17.55
N SER A 181 -18.76 21.41 17.94
CA SER A 181 -19.97 21.18 18.72
C SER A 181 -21.05 20.41 17.94
N TRP A 182 -21.04 20.48 16.60
CA TRP A 182 -21.97 19.73 15.74
C TRP A 182 -21.72 18.22 15.72
N PHE A 183 -20.56 17.76 16.19
CA PHE A 183 -20.25 16.33 16.32
C PHE A 183 -20.86 15.73 17.59
N LYS A 184 -21.51 16.52 18.45
CA LYS A 184 -22.07 16.05 19.72
C LYS A 184 -23.58 16.14 19.72
N THR A 185 -24.24 15.11 20.25
CA THR A 185 -25.65 15.14 20.59
C THR A 185 -25.91 16.06 21.79
N PRO A 186 -27.17 16.46 22.06
CA PRO A 186 -27.51 17.28 23.23
C PRO A 186 -27.10 16.67 24.58
N ASP A 187 -27.00 15.34 24.69
CA ASP A 187 -26.48 14.62 25.87
C ASP A 187 -24.95 14.49 25.89
N GLY A 188 -24.25 15.14 24.96
CA GLY A 188 -22.79 15.26 24.91
C GLY A 188 -22.05 14.09 24.29
N LYS A 189 -22.76 13.09 23.74
CA LYS A 189 -22.15 11.94 23.05
C LYS A 189 -21.75 12.31 21.63
N VAL A 190 -20.66 11.73 21.15
CA VAL A 190 -20.28 11.91 19.74
C VAL A 190 -21.32 11.24 18.85
N GLN A 191 -21.88 12.00 17.91
CA GLN A 191 -22.81 11.55 16.90
C GLN A 191 -22.03 10.98 15.71
N GLY A 192 -22.37 9.77 15.26
CA GLY A 192 -21.78 9.17 14.06
C GLY A 192 -21.70 7.64 14.14
N GLY A 193 -21.71 7.00 12.98
CA GLY A 193 -21.22 5.63 12.81
C GLY A 193 -19.72 5.69 12.52
N PRO A 194 -19.17 4.86 11.60
CA PRO A 194 -17.81 5.09 11.09
C PRO A 194 -17.62 6.48 10.42
N TRP A 195 -18.72 7.19 10.08
CA TRP A 195 -18.73 8.50 9.41
C TRP A 195 -19.65 9.51 10.11
N ILE A 196 -19.48 10.81 9.78
CA ILE A 196 -20.21 11.94 10.40
C ILE A 196 -21.73 11.78 10.26
N MET A 197 -22.20 11.34 9.09
CA MET A 197 -23.63 11.15 8.82
C MET A 197 -24.10 9.71 9.04
N GLY A 198 -23.32 8.86 9.70
CA GLY A 198 -23.68 7.47 10.03
C GLY A 198 -22.77 6.45 9.35
N ASN A 199 -23.34 5.63 8.47
CA ASN A 199 -22.67 4.46 7.89
C ASN A 199 -22.00 4.71 6.53
N GLU A 200 -22.28 5.84 5.88
CA GLU A 200 -21.75 6.18 4.57
C GLU A 200 -20.91 7.45 4.63
N VAL A 201 -19.86 7.49 3.81
CA VAL A 201 -19.02 8.69 3.64
C VAL A 201 -19.79 9.77 2.89
N THR A 202 -19.75 11.00 3.40
CA THR A 202 -20.49 12.14 2.87
C THR A 202 -19.61 13.36 2.66
N MET A 203 -20.18 14.42 2.08
CA MET A 203 -19.50 15.70 1.91
C MET A 203 -18.95 16.27 3.22
N SER A 204 -19.65 16.07 4.35
CA SER A 204 -19.16 16.47 5.67
C SER A 204 -17.84 15.80 6.01
N ASP A 205 -17.71 14.50 5.74
CA ASP A 205 -16.48 13.73 5.98
C ASP A 205 -15.32 14.24 5.11
N LEU A 206 -15.61 14.56 3.83
CA LEU A 206 -14.63 15.15 2.91
C LEU A 206 -14.19 16.54 3.36
N ILE A 207 -15.11 17.38 3.82
CA ILE A 207 -14.81 18.72 4.36
C ILE A 207 -13.88 18.61 5.58
N THR A 208 -14.20 17.74 6.53
CA THR A 208 -13.42 17.56 7.76
C THR A 208 -12.06 16.93 7.50
N SER A 209 -12.01 15.79 6.79
CA SER A 209 -10.75 15.07 6.51
C SER A 209 -9.77 15.89 5.69
N SER A 210 -10.24 16.57 4.64
CA SER A 210 -9.38 17.44 3.83
C SER A 210 -8.84 18.64 4.61
N GLY A 211 -9.66 19.24 5.48
CA GLY A 211 -9.24 20.34 6.35
C GLY A 211 -8.18 19.91 7.37
N ILE A 212 -8.36 18.75 8.01
CA ILE A 212 -7.40 18.18 8.97
C ILE A 212 -6.07 17.87 8.28
N GLY A 213 -6.10 17.16 7.16
CA GLY A 213 -4.84 16.81 6.49
C GLY A 213 -4.14 18.05 5.90
N PHE A 214 -4.87 19.08 5.46
CA PHE A 214 -4.25 20.37 5.11
C PHE A 214 -3.52 20.98 6.30
N ALA A 215 -4.15 21.00 7.48
CA ALA A 215 -3.54 21.56 8.67
C ALA A 215 -2.26 20.80 9.07
N ALA A 216 -2.32 19.47 9.12
CA ALA A 216 -1.18 18.68 9.59
C ALA A 216 -0.01 18.65 8.59
N ILE A 217 -0.24 18.52 7.28
CA ILE A 217 0.83 18.62 6.26
C ILE A 217 1.54 19.96 6.36
N ASN A 218 0.75 21.04 6.45
CA ASN A 218 1.33 22.37 6.46
C ASN A 218 1.83 22.79 7.84
N ALA A 219 1.60 21.99 8.88
CA ALA A 219 2.29 22.10 10.17
C ALA A 219 3.66 21.39 10.15
N GLY A 220 4.00 20.68 9.07
CA GLY A 220 5.23 19.90 8.97
C GLY A 220 5.11 18.53 9.63
N GLU A 221 3.90 18.09 9.98
CA GLU A 221 3.67 16.67 10.23
C GLU A 221 3.82 15.95 8.90
N ASP A 222 4.71 14.96 8.87
CA ASP A 222 4.76 14.01 7.77
C ASP A 222 3.51 13.14 7.86
N ILE A 223 2.38 13.68 7.37
CA ILE A 223 1.24 12.84 6.99
C ILE A 223 1.56 12.18 5.65
N ALA A 224 2.70 11.52 5.56
CA ALA A 224 2.75 10.33 4.77
C ALA A 224 1.65 9.41 5.32
N PHE A 225 0.47 9.46 4.70
CA PHE A 225 -0.15 8.21 4.31
C PHE A 225 0.88 7.53 3.41
N GLN A 226 1.93 6.96 4.00
CA GLN A 226 2.75 5.98 3.33
C GLN A 226 1.80 4.80 3.19
N ALA A 227 1.02 4.86 2.10
CA ALA A 227 0.46 3.72 1.42
C ALA A 227 1.62 2.73 1.27
N MET A 228 1.73 1.84 2.24
CA MET A 228 2.84 0.95 2.43
C MET A 228 2.25 -0.35 2.92
N ILE A 229 2.66 -1.41 2.25
CA ILE A 229 2.26 -2.74 2.67
C ILE A 229 3.14 -3.14 3.84
N THR A 230 2.51 -3.54 4.95
CA THR A 230 3.20 -4.23 6.04
C THR A 230 3.08 -5.73 5.81
N LEU A 231 4.20 -6.39 5.52
CA LEU A 231 4.30 -7.84 5.41
C LEU A 231 4.65 -8.44 6.77
N TYR A 232 3.84 -9.37 7.26
CA TYR A 232 4.08 -10.08 8.51
C TYR A 232 4.90 -11.36 8.27
N ASP A 233 6.04 -11.48 8.94
CA ASP A 233 6.99 -12.60 8.80
C ASP A 233 7.60 -12.99 10.16
N PHE A 234 8.37 -14.08 10.21
CA PHE A 234 8.98 -14.59 11.43
C PHE A 234 10.41 -14.08 11.65
N PRO A 235 10.75 -13.56 12.84
CA PRO A 235 12.11 -13.11 13.14
C PRO A 235 13.08 -14.31 13.19
N THR A 236 14.29 -14.10 12.70
CA THR A 236 15.39 -15.06 12.81
C THR A 236 16.75 -14.38 12.72
N SER A 237 17.78 -14.98 13.33
CA SER A 237 19.18 -14.58 13.16
C SER A 237 19.85 -15.16 11.91
N LEU A 238 19.12 -15.91 11.06
CA LEU A 238 19.66 -16.51 9.84
C LEU A 238 19.98 -15.46 8.76
N PRO A 239 20.94 -15.76 7.84
CA PRO A 239 21.45 -14.78 6.87
C PRO A 239 20.38 -14.12 5.99
N GLY A 240 19.38 -14.89 5.51
CA GLY A 240 18.32 -14.37 4.64
C GLY A 240 17.13 -13.78 5.38
N LYS A 241 17.15 -13.69 6.71
CA LYS A 241 16.13 -13.06 7.58
C LYS A 241 14.69 -13.59 7.50
N SER A 242 14.36 -14.55 6.61
CA SER A 242 13.04 -15.17 6.54
C SER A 242 13.13 -16.69 6.41
N ILE A 243 12.29 -17.39 7.18
CA ILE A 243 12.27 -18.87 7.28
C ILE A 243 11.06 -19.51 6.59
N SER A 244 10.20 -18.72 5.93
CA SER A 244 8.97 -19.21 5.29
C SER A 244 9.04 -19.12 3.77
N PRO A 245 8.91 -20.25 3.04
CA PRO A 245 8.81 -20.21 1.58
C PRO A 245 7.54 -19.50 1.09
N TYR A 246 6.51 -19.39 1.94
CA TYR A 246 5.29 -18.66 1.60
C TYR A 246 5.47 -17.15 1.79
N ALA A 247 6.21 -16.72 2.82
CA ALA A 247 6.54 -15.31 3.00
C ALA A 247 7.48 -14.83 1.88
N TRP A 248 8.47 -15.64 1.49
CA TRP A 248 9.29 -15.39 0.31
C TRP A 248 8.46 -15.21 -0.97
N ARG A 249 7.37 -15.97 -1.15
CA ARG A 249 6.48 -15.82 -2.31
C ARG A 249 5.90 -14.40 -2.40
N VAL A 250 5.38 -13.88 -1.29
CA VAL A 250 4.80 -12.54 -1.23
C VAL A 250 5.88 -11.46 -1.33
N ARG A 251 7.01 -11.64 -0.64
CA ARG A 251 8.14 -10.70 -0.68
C ARG A 251 8.70 -10.55 -2.10
N LEU A 252 8.95 -11.67 -2.79
CA LEU A 252 9.40 -11.67 -4.18
C LEU A 252 8.39 -10.98 -5.10
N ALA A 253 7.08 -11.21 -4.89
CA ALA A 253 6.05 -10.55 -5.67
C ALA A 253 6.01 -9.03 -5.45
N LEU A 254 6.07 -8.57 -4.19
CA LEU A 254 6.13 -7.14 -3.86
C LEU A 254 7.34 -6.47 -4.50
N ASN A 255 8.53 -7.08 -4.35
CA ASN A 255 9.79 -6.58 -4.91
C ASN A 255 9.77 -6.55 -6.44
N LEU A 256 9.29 -7.62 -7.09
CA LEU A 256 9.17 -7.68 -8.54
C LEU A 256 8.20 -6.61 -9.07
N LYS A 257 7.10 -6.38 -8.34
CA LYS A 257 6.11 -5.37 -8.68
C LYS A 257 6.59 -3.94 -8.41
N GLY A 258 7.71 -3.77 -7.71
CA GLY A 258 8.20 -2.46 -7.28
C GLY A 258 7.30 -1.79 -6.23
N ILE A 259 6.53 -2.58 -5.47
CA ILE A 259 5.64 -2.07 -4.42
C ILE A 259 6.44 -1.88 -3.14
N GLU A 260 6.45 -0.64 -2.64
CA GLU A 260 7.10 -0.29 -1.39
C GLU A 260 6.41 -0.99 -0.21
N HIS A 261 7.20 -1.63 0.63
CA HIS A 261 6.71 -2.39 1.78
C HIS A 261 7.74 -2.44 2.90
N GLN A 262 7.25 -2.71 4.10
CA GLN A 262 8.04 -2.98 5.28
C GLN A 262 7.72 -4.38 5.84
N THR A 263 8.60 -4.92 6.66
CA THR A 263 8.36 -6.17 7.38
C THR A 263 8.09 -5.92 8.86
N GLU A 264 6.95 -6.39 9.37
CA GLU A 264 6.74 -6.55 10.82
C GLU A 264 7.07 -8.00 11.21
N TRP A 265 8.02 -8.14 12.13
CA TRP A 265 8.52 -9.45 12.57
C TRP A 265 7.77 -9.91 13.82
N ILE A 266 7.02 -11.02 13.72
CA ILE A 266 6.21 -11.54 14.81
C ILE A 266 6.74 -12.91 15.25
N PRO A 267 7.12 -13.12 16.52
CA PRO A 267 7.42 -14.46 17.04
C PRO A 267 6.29 -15.45 16.77
N SER A 268 6.63 -16.69 16.36
CA SER A 268 5.62 -17.67 15.94
C SER A 268 4.64 -18.09 17.04
N CYS A 269 4.99 -17.88 18.31
CA CYS A 269 4.12 -18.10 19.46
C CYS A 269 3.06 -17.00 19.63
N ASP A 270 3.35 -15.77 19.18
CA ASP A 270 2.48 -14.61 19.32
C ASP A 270 1.66 -14.32 18.05
N LEU A 271 1.92 -15.04 16.96
CA LEU A 271 1.31 -14.81 15.65
C LEU A 271 -0.22 -14.73 15.70
N GLU A 272 -0.90 -15.74 16.24
CA GLU A 272 -2.37 -15.76 16.27
C GLU A 272 -2.92 -14.57 17.07
N LYS A 273 -2.34 -14.29 18.25
CA LYS A 273 -2.74 -13.17 19.07
C LYS A 273 -2.59 -11.85 18.30
N ARG A 274 -1.42 -11.64 17.68
CA ARG A 274 -1.10 -10.41 16.97
C ARG A 274 -1.96 -10.22 15.72
N LEU A 275 -2.18 -11.25 14.92
CA LEU A 275 -3.05 -11.16 13.73
C LEU A 275 -4.51 -10.86 14.12
N ARG A 276 -5.00 -11.41 15.25
CA ARG A 276 -6.32 -11.07 15.79
C ARG A 276 -6.40 -9.62 16.28
N GLU A 277 -5.39 -9.12 16.98
CA GLU A 277 -5.34 -7.71 17.41
C GLU A 277 -5.35 -6.73 16.23
N LEU A 278 -4.88 -7.17 15.07
CA LEU A 278 -4.83 -6.39 13.84
C LEU A 278 -6.06 -6.60 12.95
N ASP A 279 -7.04 -7.39 13.38
CA ASP A 279 -8.22 -7.81 12.61
C ASP A 279 -7.88 -8.50 11.28
N ILE A 280 -6.72 -9.17 11.22
CA ILE A 280 -6.30 -9.93 10.06
C ILE A 280 -6.95 -11.32 10.12
N PRO A 281 -7.68 -11.76 9.07
CA PRO A 281 -8.38 -13.04 9.09
C PRO A 281 -7.41 -14.23 9.12
N PRO A 282 -7.85 -15.41 9.59
CA PRO A 282 -7.06 -16.63 9.44
C PRO A 282 -6.86 -16.99 7.96
N SER A 283 -5.77 -17.69 7.64
CA SER A 283 -5.50 -18.14 6.27
C SER A 283 -6.47 -19.23 5.82
N GLU A 284 -6.86 -20.10 6.76
CA GLU A 284 -7.81 -21.19 6.53
C GLU A 284 -8.60 -21.54 7.80
N ILE A 285 -9.71 -22.26 7.63
CA ILE A 285 -10.44 -22.93 8.71
C ILE A 285 -10.15 -24.42 8.59
N LYS A 286 -9.63 -25.04 9.66
CA LYS A 286 -9.28 -26.46 9.68
C LYS A 286 -10.56 -27.33 9.62
N PRO A 287 -10.44 -28.63 9.29
CA PRO A 287 -11.58 -29.54 9.27
C PRO A 287 -12.35 -29.66 10.60
N ASP A 288 -11.69 -29.37 11.72
CA ASP A 288 -12.29 -29.34 13.06
C ASP A 288 -13.00 -28.01 13.40
N GLY A 289 -13.07 -27.07 12.46
CA GLY A 289 -13.67 -25.75 12.62
C GLY A 289 -12.75 -24.72 13.28
N THR A 290 -11.55 -25.09 13.71
CA THR A 290 -10.61 -24.13 14.33
C THR A 290 -9.91 -23.27 13.28
N PRO A 291 -9.76 -21.95 13.51
CA PRO A 291 -9.05 -21.08 12.58
C PRO A 291 -7.54 -21.36 12.62
N ALA A 292 -6.88 -21.31 11.47
CA ALA A 292 -5.43 -21.37 11.35
C ALA A 292 -4.87 -20.00 10.97
N TYR A 293 -4.05 -19.44 11.85
CA TYR A 293 -3.30 -18.22 11.61
C TYR A 293 -1.89 -18.58 11.16
N THR A 294 -1.52 -18.14 9.96
CA THR A 294 -0.23 -18.44 9.34
C THR A 294 0.36 -17.19 8.69
N ILE A 295 1.66 -17.24 8.38
CA ILE A 295 2.31 -16.24 7.52
C ILE A 295 2.44 -16.78 6.09
N PRO A 296 2.48 -15.91 5.07
CA PRO A 296 2.40 -14.46 5.15
C PRO A 296 0.98 -13.96 5.42
N ALA A 297 0.95 -12.80 6.07
CA ALA A 297 -0.19 -11.90 6.08
C ALA A 297 0.28 -10.51 5.66
N ILE A 298 -0.64 -9.68 5.17
CA ILE A 298 -0.36 -8.27 4.91
C ILE A 298 -1.42 -7.36 5.52
N PHE A 299 -0.98 -6.15 5.85
CA PHE A 299 -1.85 -4.99 6.02
C PHE A 299 -1.44 -3.94 5.00
N ASP A 300 -2.36 -3.57 4.11
CA ASP A 300 -2.16 -2.51 3.13
C ASP A 300 -2.84 -1.23 3.64
N SER A 301 -2.03 -0.24 4.03
CA SER A 301 -2.53 1.04 4.54
C SER A 301 -3.23 1.89 3.47
N SER A 302 -2.99 1.62 2.18
CA SER A 302 -3.57 2.37 1.06
C SER A 302 -5.05 2.04 0.84
N THR A 303 -5.43 0.78 1.04
CA THR A 303 -6.82 0.31 0.91
C THR A 303 -7.43 -0.17 2.22
N ASN A 304 -6.67 -0.12 3.32
CA ASN A 304 -7.02 -0.72 4.62
C ASN A 304 -7.30 -2.24 4.52
N ALA A 305 -6.71 -2.93 3.53
CA ALA A 305 -6.90 -4.36 3.33
C ALA A 305 -6.08 -5.17 4.33
N ARG A 306 -6.69 -6.23 4.86
CA ARG A 306 -6.10 -7.17 5.82
C ARG A 306 -6.25 -8.57 5.27
N ILE A 307 -5.15 -9.17 4.83
CA ILE A 307 -5.21 -10.39 4.02
C ILE A 307 -4.21 -11.41 4.57
N SER A 308 -4.69 -12.62 4.77
CA SER A 308 -3.88 -13.81 5.03
C SER A 308 -4.02 -14.78 3.88
N ASP A 309 -3.06 -15.69 3.76
CA ASP A 309 -2.84 -16.63 2.65
C ASP A 309 -2.06 -16.01 1.48
N SER A 310 -0.94 -16.65 1.14
CA SER A 310 -0.03 -16.12 0.13
C SER A 310 -0.66 -16.02 -1.26
N LEU A 311 -1.59 -16.89 -1.66
CA LEU A 311 -2.21 -16.84 -2.98
C LEU A 311 -3.26 -15.72 -3.05
N LYS A 312 -4.10 -15.60 -2.01
CA LYS A 312 -5.04 -14.47 -1.87
C LYS A 312 -4.32 -13.12 -1.85
N ILE A 313 -3.14 -13.07 -1.24
CA ILE A 313 -2.30 -11.88 -1.28
C ILE A 313 -1.84 -11.58 -2.71
N ILE A 314 -1.38 -12.57 -3.48
CA ILE A 314 -0.99 -12.35 -4.89
C ILE A 314 -2.19 -11.87 -5.73
N GLU A 315 -3.36 -12.47 -5.55
CA GLU A 315 -4.62 -12.03 -6.19
C GLU A 315 -4.91 -10.56 -5.90
N TYR A 316 -4.89 -10.20 -4.62
CA TYR A 316 -5.08 -8.81 -4.19
C TYR A 316 -4.04 -7.86 -4.81
N LEU A 317 -2.77 -8.25 -4.87
CA LEU A 317 -1.72 -7.41 -5.45
C LEU A 317 -1.90 -7.21 -6.96
N ASP A 318 -2.32 -8.24 -7.69
CA ASP A 318 -2.62 -8.14 -9.12
C ASP A 318 -3.85 -7.28 -9.41
N GLU A 319 -4.87 -7.33 -8.54
CA GLU A 319 -6.10 -6.54 -8.68
C GLU A 319 -5.93 -5.08 -8.26
N THR A 320 -5.24 -4.84 -7.14
CA THR A 320 -5.09 -3.50 -6.53
C THR A 320 -4.02 -2.67 -7.21
N TYR A 321 -2.98 -3.32 -7.75
CA TYR A 321 -1.85 -2.67 -8.40
C TYR A 321 -1.71 -3.10 -9.88
N PRO A 322 -2.72 -2.78 -10.73
CA PRO A 322 -2.80 -3.30 -12.10
C PRO A 322 -1.69 -2.78 -13.05
N ASP A 323 -1.06 -1.65 -12.69
CA ASP A 323 0.05 -1.08 -13.46
C ASP A 323 1.40 -1.80 -13.23
N THR A 324 1.43 -2.77 -12.30
CA THR A 324 2.61 -3.60 -12.01
C THR A 324 2.61 -4.88 -12.85
N PRO A 325 3.75 -5.58 -13.02
CA PRO A 325 3.80 -6.87 -13.68
C PRO A 325 2.74 -7.84 -13.17
N LYS A 326 1.85 -8.29 -14.05
CA LYS A 326 0.76 -9.23 -13.74
C LYS A 326 1.31 -10.63 -13.52
N LEU A 327 1.03 -11.22 -12.35
CA LEU A 327 1.52 -12.53 -11.94
C LEU A 327 0.54 -13.65 -12.28
N LEU A 328 -0.75 -13.37 -12.26
CA LEU A 328 -1.82 -14.33 -12.53
C LEU A 328 -2.16 -14.33 -14.01
N SER A 329 -2.30 -15.54 -14.56
CA SER A 329 -2.79 -15.77 -15.91
C SER A 329 -4.20 -16.34 -15.82
N PRO A 330 -5.23 -15.61 -16.26
CA PRO A 330 -6.61 -16.10 -16.22
C PRO A 330 -6.74 -17.46 -16.92
N GLY A 331 -7.45 -18.40 -16.30
CA GLY A 331 -7.67 -19.75 -16.83
C GLY A 331 -6.55 -20.75 -16.52
N THR A 332 -5.56 -20.37 -15.71
CA THR A 332 -4.44 -21.25 -15.28
C THR A 332 -4.48 -21.62 -13.80
N GLU A 333 -5.56 -21.28 -13.10
CA GLU A 333 -5.68 -21.37 -11.64
C GLU A 333 -5.49 -22.82 -11.15
N VAL A 334 -6.18 -23.78 -11.80
CA VAL A 334 -6.06 -25.22 -11.47
C VAL A 334 -4.65 -25.75 -11.71
N LEU A 335 -4.01 -25.33 -12.82
CA LEU A 335 -2.64 -25.76 -13.15
C LEU A 335 -1.62 -25.15 -12.19
N THR A 336 -1.83 -23.89 -11.80
CA THR A 336 -0.98 -23.21 -10.83
C THR A 336 -1.07 -23.86 -9.46
N GLU A 337 -2.27 -24.26 -9.02
CA GLU A 337 -2.43 -24.95 -7.75
C GLU A 337 -1.83 -26.37 -7.78
N ALA A 338 -2.02 -27.10 -8.87
CA ALA A 338 -1.36 -28.40 -9.07
C ALA A 338 0.18 -28.26 -9.04
N PHE A 339 0.72 -27.23 -9.67
CA PHE A 339 2.16 -26.95 -9.67
C PHE A 339 2.66 -26.54 -8.26
N ASN A 340 1.93 -25.69 -7.55
CA ASN A 340 2.21 -25.30 -6.16
C ASN A 340 2.29 -26.53 -5.24
N TRP A 341 1.31 -27.43 -5.32
CA TRP A 341 1.32 -28.69 -4.59
C TRP A 341 2.54 -29.54 -4.94
N ALA A 342 2.84 -29.68 -6.23
CA ALA A 342 3.95 -30.49 -6.70
C ALA A 342 5.32 -29.96 -6.27
N VAL A 343 5.56 -28.65 -6.36
CA VAL A 343 6.78 -28.01 -5.84
C VAL A 343 6.91 -28.25 -4.35
N GLY A 344 5.81 -28.10 -3.60
CA GLY A 344 5.79 -28.37 -2.17
C GLY A 344 6.14 -29.83 -1.83
N ARG A 345 5.61 -30.79 -2.60
CA ARG A 345 5.83 -32.22 -2.41
C ARG A 345 7.26 -32.63 -2.74
N ASN A 346 7.81 -32.12 -3.84
CA ASN A 346 9.07 -32.55 -4.42
C ASN A 346 10.28 -31.77 -3.88
N MET A 347 10.18 -30.46 -3.68
CA MET A 347 11.33 -29.64 -3.28
C MET A 347 11.40 -29.43 -1.77
N ARG A 348 10.27 -29.19 -1.08
CA ARG A 348 10.31 -28.85 0.36
C ARG A 348 10.37 -30.04 1.28
N ARG A 349 9.58 -31.10 1.02
CA ARG A 349 9.35 -32.16 2.00
C ARG A 349 10.64 -32.81 2.51
N SER A 350 11.56 -33.10 1.61
CA SER A 350 12.82 -33.79 1.94
C SER A 350 13.91 -32.84 2.45
N ILE A 351 13.82 -31.55 2.10
CA ILE A 351 14.74 -30.50 2.59
C ILE A 351 14.34 -29.98 3.98
N TRP A 352 13.06 -30.02 4.30
CA TRP A 352 12.50 -29.47 5.54
C TRP A 352 13.20 -29.94 6.83
N PRO A 353 13.51 -31.23 7.03
CA PRO A 353 14.24 -31.67 8.22
C PRO A 353 15.57 -30.96 8.43
N PHE A 354 16.35 -30.77 7.36
CA PHE A 354 17.64 -30.08 7.42
C PHE A 354 17.49 -28.61 7.77
N THR A 355 16.48 -27.95 7.21
CA THR A 355 16.20 -26.53 7.52
C THR A 355 15.77 -26.34 8.97
N VAL A 356 14.97 -27.25 9.53
CA VAL A 356 14.50 -27.17 10.92
C VAL A 356 15.67 -27.21 11.90
N VAL A 357 16.65 -28.09 11.66
CA VAL A 357 17.87 -28.19 12.48
C VAL A 357 18.63 -26.86 12.54
N LYS A 358 18.61 -26.07 11.46
CA LYS A 358 19.23 -24.74 11.41
C LYS A 358 18.35 -23.64 11.99
N ILE A 359 17.03 -23.73 11.79
CA ILE A 359 16.06 -22.70 12.23
C ILE A 359 15.95 -22.66 13.76
N ILE A 360 15.84 -23.81 14.42
CA ILE A 360 15.62 -23.89 15.87
C ILE A 360 16.64 -23.09 16.69
N PRO A 361 17.96 -23.19 16.48
CA PRO A 361 18.91 -22.39 17.25
C PRO A 361 18.94 -20.90 16.87
N ASN A 362 18.18 -20.47 15.86
CA ASN A 362 18.22 -19.11 15.29
C ASN A 362 16.88 -18.37 15.39
N ILE A 363 15.99 -18.80 16.28
CA ILE A 363 14.73 -18.13 16.61
C ILE A 363 14.58 -18.05 18.15
N ASP A 364 13.56 -17.33 18.64
CA ASP A 364 13.33 -17.20 20.08
C ASP A 364 13.01 -18.56 20.74
N GLU A 365 13.25 -18.69 22.04
CA GLU A 365 13.11 -19.95 22.78
C GLU A 365 11.70 -20.55 22.67
N LYS A 366 10.64 -19.73 22.78
CA LYS A 366 9.26 -20.23 22.72
C LYS A 366 8.90 -20.72 21.33
N SER A 367 9.30 -19.99 20.30
CA SER A 367 9.15 -20.43 18.90
C SER A 367 9.97 -21.68 18.61
N SER A 368 11.17 -21.79 19.17
CA SER A 368 12.06 -22.95 19.04
C SER A 368 11.38 -24.23 19.55
N LEU A 369 10.79 -24.18 20.76
CA LEU A 369 10.06 -25.30 21.34
C LEU A 369 8.85 -25.70 20.49
N LYS A 370 8.11 -24.72 19.93
CA LYS A 370 6.99 -24.97 19.02
C LYS A 370 7.45 -25.65 17.73
N TYR A 371 8.53 -25.17 17.12
CA TYR A 371 9.11 -25.77 15.91
C TYR A 371 9.64 -27.19 16.17
N GLN A 372 10.32 -27.40 17.31
CA GLN A 372 10.78 -28.71 17.73
C GLN A 372 9.61 -29.68 17.88
N SER A 373 8.54 -29.31 18.61
CA SER A 373 7.36 -30.17 18.76
C SER A 373 6.71 -30.56 17.43
N VAL A 374 6.63 -29.62 16.49
CA VAL A 374 6.12 -29.90 15.13
C VAL A 374 7.05 -30.86 14.37
N PHE A 375 8.37 -30.69 14.51
CA PHE A 375 9.36 -31.60 13.95
C PHE A 375 9.20 -33.01 14.48
N GLU A 376 9.23 -33.18 15.80
CA GLU A 376 9.17 -34.47 16.46
C GLU A 376 7.87 -35.22 16.15
N SER A 377 6.76 -34.48 16.11
CA SER A 377 5.45 -35.04 15.74
C SER A 377 5.39 -35.55 14.30
N LYS A 378 6.01 -34.83 13.34
CA LYS A 378 6.00 -35.20 11.91
C LYS A 378 7.08 -36.20 11.53
N ALA A 379 8.28 -36.04 12.07
CA ALA A 379 9.44 -36.90 11.82
C ALA A 379 9.38 -38.21 12.62
N LYS A 380 8.56 -38.25 13.69
CA LYS A 380 8.45 -39.40 14.61
C LYS A 380 9.78 -39.76 15.28
N MET A 381 10.64 -38.77 15.51
CA MET A 381 11.94 -38.86 16.18
C MET A 381 12.36 -37.48 16.70
N ASN A 382 13.27 -37.45 17.67
CA ASN A 382 13.81 -36.18 18.16
C ASN A 382 14.93 -35.63 17.26
N ILE A 383 15.31 -34.37 17.49
CA ILE A 383 16.31 -33.66 16.66
C ILE A 383 17.70 -34.29 16.78
N GLU A 384 18.09 -34.74 17.97
CA GLU A 384 19.41 -35.33 18.19
C GLU A 384 19.51 -36.72 17.55
N GLU A 385 18.44 -37.51 17.61
CA GLU A 385 18.29 -38.76 16.86
C GLU A 385 18.40 -38.52 15.35
N PHE A 386 17.74 -37.48 14.83
CA PHE A 386 17.82 -37.12 13.41
C PHE A 386 19.25 -36.76 12.99
N LYS A 387 19.96 -35.95 13.79
CA LYS A 387 21.35 -35.55 13.52
C LYS A 387 22.32 -36.74 13.48
N GLN A 388 22.00 -37.83 14.18
CA GLN A 388 22.82 -39.05 14.22
C GLN A 388 22.43 -40.09 13.16
N ASN A 389 21.23 -39.97 12.56
CA ASN A 389 20.70 -40.93 11.61
C ASN A 389 21.19 -40.66 10.17
N THR A 390 22.45 -41.00 9.90
CA THR A 390 23.09 -40.79 8.58
C THR A 390 22.34 -41.47 7.43
N VAL A 391 21.83 -42.68 7.65
CA VAL A 391 21.05 -43.42 6.64
C VAL A 391 19.80 -42.65 6.22
N MET A 392 19.08 -42.07 7.17
CA MET A 392 17.90 -41.24 6.88
C MET A 392 18.28 -39.93 6.21
N MET A 393 19.37 -39.28 6.64
CA MET A 393 19.86 -38.05 6.00
C MET A 393 20.25 -38.29 4.53
N ASP A 394 20.97 -39.37 4.24
CA ASP A 394 21.35 -39.73 2.87
C ASP A 394 20.13 -40.01 2.00
N LYS A 395 19.16 -40.74 2.55
CA LYS A 395 17.88 -40.98 1.87
C LYS A 395 17.15 -39.67 1.57
N LEU A 396 17.01 -38.76 2.54
CA LEU A 396 16.31 -37.49 2.33
C LEU A 396 17.03 -36.61 1.31
N TRP A 397 18.36 -36.61 1.28
CA TRP A 397 19.12 -35.90 0.26
C TRP A 397 18.89 -36.48 -1.14
N LYS A 398 18.84 -37.81 -1.27
CA LYS A 398 18.52 -38.47 -2.53
C LYS A 398 17.08 -38.18 -2.97
N ASP A 399 16.11 -38.30 -2.06
CA ASP A 399 14.70 -37.99 -2.32
C ASP A 399 14.54 -36.51 -2.72
N ALA A 400 15.33 -35.59 -2.15
CA ALA A 400 15.35 -34.19 -2.54
C ALA A 400 15.91 -33.99 -3.96
N GLU A 401 17.04 -34.63 -4.30
CA GLU A 401 17.63 -34.55 -5.63
C GLU A 401 16.69 -35.08 -6.73
N GLU A 402 16.01 -36.19 -6.46
CA GLU A 402 14.98 -36.76 -7.35
C GLU A 402 13.79 -35.80 -7.51
N GLY A 403 13.35 -35.18 -6.41
CA GLY A 403 12.27 -34.20 -6.42
C GLY A 403 12.61 -32.95 -7.24
N TYR A 404 13.81 -32.39 -7.07
CA TYR A 404 14.30 -31.29 -7.90
C TYR A 404 14.38 -31.73 -9.37
N SER A 405 14.95 -32.91 -9.64
CA SER A 405 15.05 -33.46 -11.00
C SER A 405 13.69 -33.59 -11.70
N THR A 406 12.64 -33.96 -10.98
CA THR A 406 11.26 -34.00 -11.50
C THR A 406 10.78 -32.63 -11.98
N ILE A 407 10.98 -31.57 -11.19
CA ILE A 407 10.60 -30.19 -11.57
C ILE A 407 11.44 -29.72 -12.77
N ASN A 408 12.72 -30.09 -12.79
CA ASN A 408 13.62 -29.80 -13.90
C ASN A 408 13.16 -30.42 -15.21
N ASP A 409 12.71 -31.67 -15.19
CA ASP A 409 12.21 -32.37 -16.38
C ASP A 409 10.93 -31.73 -16.91
N TRP A 410 10.02 -31.27 -16.05
CA TRP A 410 8.85 -30.50 -16.47
C TRP A 410 9.24 -29.18 -17.12
N ARG A 411 10.23 -28.46 -16.56
CA ARG A 411 10.76 -27.25 -17.19
C ARG A 411 11.37 -27.54 -18.56
N LYS A 412 12.14 -28.62 -18.72
CA LYS A 412 12.68 -29.04 -20.02
C LYS A 412 11.57 -29.36 -21.02
N ALA A 413 10.49 -30.01 -20.57
CA ALA A 413 9.34 -30.30 -21.41
C ALA A 413 8.62 -29.01 -21.85
N ALA A 414 8.42 -28.05 -20.95
CA ALA A 414 7.83 -26.74 -21.24
C ALA A 414 8.71 -25.90 -22.19
N SER A 415 10.03 -26.12 -22.19
CA SER A 415 10.98 -25.40 -23.05
C SER A 415 10.99 -25.85 -24.52
N LYS A 416 10.21 -26.88 -24.89
CA LYS A 416 10.10 -27.37 -26.26
C LYS A 416 9.01 -26.58 -27.00
N SER A 417 9.35 -25.40 -27.52
CA SER A 417 8.43 -24.60 -28.33
C SER A 417 8.28 -25.18 -29.75
N PRO A 418 7.10 -25.06 -30.40
CA PRO A 418 7.01 -25.13 -31.86
C PRO A 418 7.98 -24.12 -32.48
N GLU A 419 8.67 -24.52 -33.54
CA GLU A 419 9.82 -23.81 -34.12
C GLU A 419 9.62 -22.28 -34.23
N ASN A 420 10.64 -21.50 -33.84
CA ASN A 420 10.82 -20.03 -33.96
C ASN A 420 10.24 -19.07 -32.90
N GLN A 421 10.05 -19.46 -31.63
CA GLN A 421 9.85 -18.47 -30.55
C GLN A 421 10.87 -18.62 -29.40
N PRO A 422 11.48 -17.51 -28.92
CA PRO A 422 12.30 -17.54 -27.71
C PRO A 422 11.42 -17.93 -26.52
N VAL A 423 11.78 -19.00 -25.82
CA VAL A 423 11.01 -19.52 -24.68
C VAL A 423 11.20 -18.68 -23.41
N GLY A 424 11.99 -17.59 -23.47
CA GLY A 424 12.28 -16.75 -22.31
C GLY A 424 12.97 -17.51 -21.16
N PRO A 425 13.36 -16.82 -20.08
CA PRO A 425 14.09 -17.45 -18.98
C PRO A 425 13.17 -18.19 -17.99
N TRP A 426 11.86 -17.94 -18.04
CA TRP A 426 10.87 -18.40 -17.07
C TRP A 426 10.21 -19.72 -17.49
N ILE A 427 9.64 -20.46 -16.54
CA ILE A 427 8.83 -21.66 -16.82
C ILE A 427 7.61 -21.29 -17.66
N THR A 428 7.05 -20.09 -17.44
CA THR A 428 5.88 -19.59 -18.17
C THR A 428 6.20 -18.85 -19.46
N GLY A 429 7.47 -18.86 -19.87
CA GLY A 429 7.89 -18.30 -21.14
C GLY A 429 8.66 -16.99 -20.98
N LYS A 430 8.20 -15.97 -21.72
CA LYS A 430 8.82 -14.63 -21.75
C LYS A 430 8.59 -13.84 -20.47
N ASP A 431 7.39 -13.88 -19.93
CA ASP A 431 6.99 -13.04 -18.79
C ASP A 431 6.96 -13.88 -17.52
N ILE A 432 7.48 -13.35 -16.42
CA ILE A 432 7.39 -14.00 -15.12
C ILE A 432 5.93 -14.06 -14.64
N LYS A 433 5.53 -15.19 -14.06
CA LYS A 433 4.19 -15.43 -13.52
C LYS A 433 4.23 -16.16 -12.17
N LEU A 434 3.08 -16.36 -11.55
CA LEU A 434 2.97 -17.00 -10.24
C LEU A 434 3.70 -18.36 -10.14
N PRO A 435 3.66 -19.28 -11.13
CA PRO A 435 4.45 -20.52 -11.08
C PRO A 435 5.96 -20.26 -10.91
N ASP A 436 6.49 -19.24 -11.56
CA ASP A 436 7.91 -18.86 -11.45
C ASP A 436 8.25 -18.31 -10.07
N ILE A 437 7.35 -17.52 -9.48
CA ILE A 437 7.45 -17.00 -8.11
C ILE A 437 7.35 -18.14 -7.08
N VAL A 438 6.47 -19.11 -7.32
CA VAL A 438 6.37 -20.31 -6.48
C VAL A 438 7.69 -21.07 -6.49
N LEU A 439 8.28 -21.32 -7.66
CA LEU A 439 9.58 -21.98 -7.76
C LEU A 439 10.68 -21.15 -7.07
N ALA A 440 10.75 -19.86 -7.38
CA ALA A 440 11.73 -18.94 -6.81
C ALA A 440 11.67 -18.89 -5.29
N ALA A 441 10.47 -18.81 -4.69
CA ALA A 441 10.32 -18.76 -3.24
C ALA A 441 10.78 -20.06 -2.55
N ASN A 442 10.67 -21.20 -3.23
CA ASN A 442 11.17 -22.48 -2.74
C ASN A 442 12.68 -22.66 -2.89
N LEU A 443 13.34 -21.84 -3.72
CA LEU A 443 14.81 -21.72 -3.78
C LEU A 443 15.32 -20.66 -2.80
N ALA A 444 14.60 -19.54 -2.64
CA ALA A 444 14.92 -18.49 -1.68
C ALA A 444 14.96 -19.03 -0.25
N TRP A 445 14.02 -19.90 0.12
CA TRP A 445 13.93 -20.47 1.45
C TRP A 445 15.19 -21.23 1.92
N PRO A 446 15.73 -22.24 1.19
CA PRO A 446 16.97 -22.89 1.60
C PRO A 446 18.18 -21.95 1.53
N VAL A 447 18.24 -21.02 0.56
CA VAL A 447 19.30 -19.98 0.54
C VAL A 447 19.25 -19.12 1.80
N ALA A 448 18.07 -18.69 2.21
CA ALA A 448 17.88 -17.84 3.37
C ALA A 448 18.23 -18.56 4.69
N VAL A 449 17.93 -19.85 4.76
CA VAL A 449 18.16 -20.68 5.95
C VAL A 449 19.60 -21.16 6.06
N PHE A 450 20.19 -21.67 4.98
CA PHE A 450 21.54 -22.23 5.02
C PHE A 450 22.63 -21.19 4.74
N GLY A 451 22.33 -20.15 3.96
CA GLY A 451 23.29 -19.21 3.40
C GLY A 451 23.73 -19.60 1.98
N GLU A 452 24.02 -18.61 1.14
CA GLU A 452 24.41 -18.82 -0.26
C GLU A 452 25.81 -19.46 -0.41
N ASP A 453 26.66 -19.38 0.60
CA ASP A 453 27.99 -20.00 0.60
C ASP A 453 28.03 -21.37 1.29
N SER A 454 26.89 -21.87 1.77
CA SER A 454 26.80 -23.12 2.53
C SER A 454 27.01 -24.36 1.65
N GLU A 455 27.48 -25.46 2.25
CA GLU A 455 27.61 -26.74 1.54
C GLU A 455 26.24 -27.31 1.14
N GLU A 456 25.21 -27.10 1.97
CA GLU A 456 23.82 -27.47 1.65
C GLU A 456 23.32 -26.75 0.38
N TRP A 457 23.55 -25.43 0.26
CA TRP A 457 23.17 -24.70 -0.94
C TRP A 457 24.07 -25.03 -2.13
N LYS A 458 25.38 -25.24 -1.95
CA LYS A 458 26.26 -25.71 -3.03
C LYS A 458 25.78 -27.02 -3.63
N LYS A 459 25.31 -27.95 -2.78
CA LYS A 459 24.71 -29.22 -3.19
C LYS A 459 23.40 -29.00 -3.96
N ILE A 460 22.44 -28.29 -3.38
CA ILE A 460 21.14 -28.01 -4.02
C ILE A 460 21.32 -27.28 -5.35
N GLY A 461 22.12 -26.21 -5.34
CA GLY A 461 22.42 -25.39 -6.50
C GLY A 461 23.25 -26.11 -7.56
N GLY A 462 23.93 -27.21 -7.22
CA GLY A 462 24.72 -28.04 -8.14
C GLY A 462 23.92 -29.10 -8.88
N TRP A 463 22.72 -29.45 -8.39
CA TRP A 463 21.87 -30.44 -9.06
C TRP A 463 21.43 -29.99 -10.46
N ASN A 464 21.15 -30.98 -11.32
CA ASN A 464 20.69 -30.78 -12.69
C ASN A 464 21.57 -29.79 -13.48
N ASP A 465 22.88 -30.02 -13.44
CA ASP A 465 23.91 -29.23 -14.15
C ASP A 465 23.95 -27.75 -13.72
N GLY A 466 23.73 -27.47 -12.43
CA GLY A 466 23.79 -26.11 -11.88
C GLY A 466 22.53 -25.26 -12.12
N ARG A 467 21.47 -25.86 -12.65
CA ARG A 467 20.26 -25.14 -13.10
C ARG A 467 19.56 -24.34 -12.01
N TRP A 468 19.56 -24.85 -10.78
CA TRP A 468 18.88 -24.17 -9.67
C TRP A 468 19.64 -22.92 -9.22
N ARG A 469 20.99 -22.96 -9.30
CA ARG A 469 21.82 -21.77 -9.08
C ARG A 469 21.61 -20.73 -10.17
N GLU A 470 21.52 -21.16 -11.44
CA GLU A 470 21.19 -20.26 -12.55
C GLU A 470 19.83 -19.59 -12.35
N TYR A 471 18.79 -20.38 -12.04
CA TYR A 471 17.44 -19.87 -11.81
C TYR A 471 17.39 -18.90 -10.61
N TRP A 472 18.07 -19.23 -9.51
CA TRP A 472 18.22 -18.31 -8.38
C TRP A 472 18.90 -17.00 -8.78
N GLY A 473 19.93 -17.07 -9.64
CA GLY A 473 20.63 -15.90 -10.17
C GLY A 473 19.72 -14.90 -10.88
N LEU A 474 18.64 -15.37 -11.53
CA LEU A 474 17.67 -14.50 -12.22
C LEU A 474 16.79 -13.70 -11.25
N ILE A 475 16.41 -14.32 -10.12
CA ILE A 475 15.41 -13.77 -9.20
C ILE A 475 16.04 -13.08 -7.97
N LYS A 476 17.30 -13.36 -7.64
CA LYS A 476 17.94 -12.87 -6.40
C LYS A 476 17.92 -11.35 -6.25
N GLN A 477 17.89 -10.61 -7.35
CA GLN A 477 17.76 -9.14 -7.34
C GLN A 477 16.45 -8.65 -6.71
N TYR A 478 15.42 -9.50 -6.69
CA TYR A 478 14.12 -9.24 -6.06
C TYR A 478 14.01 -9.88 -4.68
N ALA A 479 15.09 -10.47 -4.14
CA ALA A 479 15.09 -11.12 -2.83
C ALA A 479 15.45 -10.17 -1.67
N THR A 480 15.41 -8.85 -1.91
CA THR A 480 15.67 -7.83 -0.89
C THR A 480 14.69 -7.96 0.28
N VAL A 481 15.22 -7.89 1.50
CA VAL A 481 14.42 -7.85 2.73
C VAL A 481 14.43 -6.42 3.24
N HIS A 482 13.24 -5.82 3.28
CA HIS A 482 12.98 -4.47 3.77
C HIS A 482 12.62 -4.48 5.25
#